data_AF-A0A3S7UZW1-F1
#
_entry.id   AF-A0A3S7UZW1-F1
#
_cell.length_a   1.000
_cell.length_b   1.000
_cell.length_c   1.000
_cell.angle_alpha   90.00
_cell.angle_beta   90.00
_cell.angle_gamma   90.00
#
_symmetry.space_group_name_H-M   'P 1'
#
loop_
_entity.id
_entity.type
_entity.pdbx_description
1 polymer ?
#
loop_
_entity_poly.entity_id
_entity_poly.type
_entity_poly.pdbx_seq_one_letter_code
_entity_poly.pdbx_strand_id
1 'polypeptide(L)'
;MLGQVDGDGPELARRCYLEEMMSGRGARPRRARAAGARLRVASNGSVHVYDLKNDAEMDHPFHLHGAFFQVLARDDVPLAGDELANKDTVILPQRSTVRIVTRFDEPGMWMYHCHILEHAERGMMGEIHVAP
;
A
#
# COMPACT_ATOMS: atom_id res chain seq x y z
N MET A 1 1.91 26.71 -1.23
CA MET A 1 2.87 26.63 -2.35
C MET A 1 2.79 25.21 -2.86
N LEU A 2 1.99 25.02 -3.91
CA LEU A 2 1.67 23.72 -4.50
C LEU A 2 2.87 23.32 -5.38
N GLY A 3 3.50 22.18 -5.10
CA GLY A 3 4.60 21.66 -5.92
C GLY A 3 4.02 21.01 -7.17
N GLN A 4 4.24 21.66 -8.31
CA GLN A 4 4.01 21.15 -9.66
C GLN A 4 4.97 19.98 -9.95
N VAL A 5 4.50 18.97 -10.70
CA VAL A 5 5.32 17.88 -11.23
C VAL A 5 5.41 18.02 -12.74
N ASP A 6 6.59 18.38 -13.24
CA ASP A 6 6.93 18.36 -14.67
C ASP A 6 8.02 17.29 -14.90
N GLY A 7 7.91 16.55 -16.01
CA GLY A 7 9.09 16.07 -16.75
C GLY A 7 9.36 14.56 -16.83
N ASP A 8 9.31 14.06 -18.06
CA ASP A 8 9.71 12.75 -18.58
C ASP A 8 11.09 12.24 -18.14
N GLY A 9 11.14 10.99 -17.66
CA GLY A 9 12.34 10.18 -17.41
C GLY A 9 11.94 8.80 -16.86
N PRO A 10 12.77 7.73 -16.98
CA PRO A 10 12.41 6.41 -16.46
C PRO A 10 12.20 6.54 -14.94
N GLU A 11 10.95 6.40 -14.51
CA GLU A 11 10.46 6.83 -13.21
C GLU A 11 11.13 6.01 -12.10
N LEU A 12 12.18 6.57 -11.50
CA LEU A 12 12.80 6.10 -10.26
C LEU A 12 11.69 5.77 -9.26
N ALA A 13 11.75 4.58 -8.66
CA ALA A 13 10.73 4.07 -7.76
C ALA A 13 10.28 5.15 -6.77
N ARG A 14 9.06 5.66 -6.96
CA ARG A 14 8.53 6.72 -6.11
C ARG A 14 8.23 6.10 -4.74
N ARG A 15 8.75 6.71 -3.67
CA ARG A 15 8.38 6.33 -2.29
C ARG A 15 6.98 6.84 -2.03
N CYS A 16 6.02 5.93 -2.00
CA CYS A 16 4.61 6.20 -1.77
C CYS A 16 4.24 5.70 -0.37
N TYR A 17 3.58 6.51 0.45
CA TYR A 17 3.24 6.12 1.82
C TYR A 17 1.82 5.56 1.89
N LEU A 18 1.61 4.29 2.29
CA LEU A 18 0.30 3.69 2.56
C LEU A 18 0.01 3.75 4.07
N GLU A 19 -0.10 4.97 4.60
CA GLU A 19 0.03 5.25 6.04
C GLU A 19 -1.18 4.90 6.92
N GLU A 20 -2.40 4.80 6.40
CA GLU A 20 -3.57 4.98 7.29
C GLU A 20 -4.48 3.75 7.46
N MET A 21 -4.42 2.76 6.57
CA MET A 21 -5.49 1.76 6.49
C MET A 21 -5.31 0.56 7.43
N MET A 22 -4.12 0.35 8.01
CA MET A 22 -3.87 -0.79 8.91
C MET A 22 -3.82 -0.42 10.39
N SER A 23 -4.27 0.79 10.74
CA SER A 23 -4.18 1.35 12.10
C SER A 23 -5.35 1.01 13.03
N GLY A 24 -6.34 0.22 12.60
CA GLY A 24 -7.52 -0.14 13.42
C GLY A 24 -8.40 1.03 13.86
N ARG A 25 -8.06 2.27 13.51
CA ARG A 25 -8.88 3.46 13.76
C ARG A 25 -9.99 3.50 12.71
N GLY A 26 -11.13 2.89 13.07
CA GLY A 26 -12.35 2.94 12.28
C GLY A 26 -12.61 4.36 11.77
N ALA A 27 -12.90 4.44 10.47
CA ALA A 27 -13.27 5.66 9.79
C ALA A 27 -14.28 6.47 10.64
N ARG A 28 -13.83 7.58 11.22
CA ARG A 28 -14.74 8.63 11.72
C ARG A 28 -14.53 9.87 10.86
N PRO A 29 -15.43 10.19 9.92
CA PRO A 29 -15.40 11.47 9.23
C PRO A 29 -16.00 12.51 10.19
N ARG A 30 -15.16 13.19 10.98
CA ARG A 30 -15.61 14.42 11.65
C ARG A 30 -15.50 15.57 10.66
N ARG A 31 -16.63 15.77 9.97
CA ARG A 31 -16.99 16.81 8.99
C ARG A 31 -16.85 16.34 7.55
N ALA A 32 -18.01 16.16 6.93
CA ALA A 32 -18.20 15.90 5.52
C ALA A 32 -17.49 16.97 4.66
N ARG A 33 -16.40 16.55 4.01
CA ARG A 33 -16.08 16.91 2.63
C ARG A 33 -15.86 15.58 1.91
N ALA A 34 -16.61 15.40 0.83
CA ALA A 34 -16.62 14.33 -0.18
C ALA A 34 -15.76 13.07 0.03
N ALA A 35 -16.40 11.91 -0.17
CA ALA A 35 -15.78 10.62 -0.39
C ALA A 35 -14.49 10.71 -1.24
N GLY A 36 -13.41 10.12 -0.72
CA GLY A 36 -12.11 10.16 -1.35
C GLY A 36 -11.10 9.45 -0.48
N ALA A 37 -11.21 8.11 -0.39
CA ALA A 37 -10.00 7.31 -0.30
C ALA A 37 -9.09 7.85 -1.41
N ARG A 38 -7.93 8.42 -1.06
CA ARG A 38 -7.06 9.07 -2.05
C ARG A 38 -6.79 8.05 -3.15
N LEU A 39 -7.38 8.28 -4.33
CA LEU A 39 -7.15 7.47 -5.52
C LEU A 39 -5.63 7.42 -5.72
N ARG A 40 -5.03 6.25 -5.51
CA ARG A 40 -3.60 6.08 -5.76
C ARG A 40 -3.46 5.73 -7.22
N VAL A 41 -3.01 6.70 -8.00
CA VAL A 41 -2.74 6.51 -9.42
C VAL A 41 -1.32 6.00 -9.57
N ALA A 42 -1.17 4.79 -10.11
CA ALA A 42 0.08 4.26 -10.63
C ALA A 42 0.01 4.28 -12.17
N SER A 43 1.12 4.55 -12.85
CA SER A 43 1.19 4.38 -14.30
C SER A 43 1.50 2.91 -14.64
N ASN A 44 1.04 2.41 -15.77
CA ASN A 44 1.44 1.08 -16.21
C ASN A 44 2.98 0.96 -16.34
N GLY A 45 3.54 -0.16 -15.89
CA GLY A 45 4.98 -0.43 -15.83
C GLY A 45 5.74 0.30 -14.70
N SER A 46 5.06 1.14 -13.90
CA SER A 46 5.72 1.89 -12.83
C SER A 46 6.04 1.02 -11.62
N VAL A 47 7.21 1.28 -11.01
CA VAL A 47 7.67 0.64 -9.78
C VAL A 47 7.37 1.56 -8.60
N HIS A 48 6.73 1.03 -7.57
CA HIS A 48 6.37 1.75 -6.36
C HIS A 48 6.97 1.10 -5.13
N VAL A 49 7.54 1.92 -4.25
CA VAL A 49 7.95 1.48 -2.91
C VAL A 49 6.94 1.99 -1.91
N TYR A 50 6.32 1.09 -1.15
CA TYR A 50 5.36 1.43 -0.11
C TYR A 50 5.87 1.10 1.29
N ASP A 51 5.73 2.05 2.21
CA ASP A 51 5.79 1.76 3.65
C ASP A 51 4.36 1.47 4.14
N LEU A 52 4.14 0.23 4.56
CA LEU A 52 2.90 -0.27 5.15
C LEU A 52 3.01 -0.15 6.67
N LYS A 53 2.18 0.69 7.30
CA LYS A 53 2.23 0.93 8.75
C LYS A 53 1.06 0.27 9.47
N ASN A 54 1.37 -0.52 10.50
CA ASN A 54 0.39 -1.04 11.44
C ASN A 54 0.56 -0.35 12.80
N ASP A 55 -0.25 0.68 13.04
CA ASP A 55 -0.31 1.35 14.34
C ASP A 55 -1.22 0.63 15.35
N ALA A 56 -1.87 -0.48 14.99
CA ALA A 56 -2.77 -1.20 15.89
C ALA A 56 -2.01 -2.11 16.88
N GLU A 57 -2.74 -2.63 17.87
CA GLU A 57 -2.26 -3.59 18.88
C GLU A 57 -2.56 -5.04 18.48
N MET A 58 -2.72 -5.28 17.18
CA MET A 58 -2.91 -6.62 16.64
C MET A 58 -2.28 -6.72 15.25
N ASP A 59 -1.96 -7.95 14.85
CA ASP A 59 -1.38 -8.23 13.54
C ASP A 59 -2.45 -8.12 12.44
N HIS A 60 -2.01 -7.63 11.28
CA HIS A 60 -2.87 -7.50 10.10
C HIS A 60 -2.17 -8.08 8.86
N PRO A 61 -2.72 -9.12 8.21
CA PRO A 61 -2.24 -9.55 6.90
C PRO A 61 -2.66 -8.52 5.85
N PHE A 62 -1.70 -7.82 5.24
CA PHE A 62 -1.94 -6.93 4.11
C PHE A 62 -1.94 -7.75 2.81
N HIS A 63 -2.97 -7.60 1.99
CA HIS A 63 -3.10 -8.23 0.67
C HIS A 63 -3.24 -7.17 -0.43
N LEU A 64 -2.63 -7.40 -1.59
CA LEU A 64 -2.68 -6.55 -2.78
C LEU A 64 -3.14 -7.34 -4.00
N HIS A 65 -4.16 -6.83 -4.71
CA HIS A 65 -4.62 -7.38 -5.97
C HIS A 65 -3.78 -6.86 -7.15
N GLY A 66 -3.79 -7.59 -8.27
CA GLY A 66 -3.29 -7.12 -9.56
C GLY A 66 -1.77 -7.10 -9.71
N ALA A 67 -1.01 -7.17 -8.61
CA ALA A 67 0.44 -7.18 -8.64
C ALA A 67 1.02 -8.02 -7.48
N PHE A 68 2.20 -8.59 -7.71
CA PHE A 68 3.04 -9.11 -6.64
C PHE A 68 3.95 -8.01 -6.10
N PHE A 69 4.47 -8.23 -4.89
CA PHE A 69 5.46 -7.38 -4.27
C PHE A 69 6.55 -8.18 -3.56
N GLN A 70 7.71 -7.57 -3.37
CA GLN A 70 8.78 -8.08 -2.51
C GLN A 70 8.85 -7.24 -1.26
N VAL A 71 9.13 -7.87 -0.12
CA VAL A 71 9.36 -7.16 1.14
C VAL A 71 10.82 -6.75 1.21
N LEU A 72 11.08 -5.46 1.32
CA LEU A 72 12.43 -4.89 1.35
C LEU A 72 12.98 -4.74 2.77
N ALA A 73 12.13 -4.37 3.72
CA ALA A 73 12.54 -4.13 5.10
C ALA A 73 11.38 -4.29 6.08
N ARG A 74 11.71 -4.57 7.34
CA ARG A 74 10.79 -4.55 8.50
C ARG A 74 11.39 -3.65 9.56
N ASP A 75 10.65 -2.63 9.99
CA ASP A 75 11.12 -1.64 10.96
C ASP A 75 12.51 -1.08 10.61
N ASP A 76 12.66 -0.72 9.33
CA ASP A 76 13.90 -0.25 8.70
C ASP A 76 15.08 -1.24 8.71
N VAL A 77 14.88 -2.49 9.14
CA VAL A 77 15.84 -3.60 9.00
C VAL A 77 15.66 -4.26 7.63
N PRO A 78 16.65 -4.17 6.71
CA PRO A 78 16.54 -4.78 5.39
C PRO A 78 16.47 -6.31 5.47
N LEU A 79 15.68 -6.91 4.58
CA LEU A 79 15.65 -8.35 4.38
C LEU A 79 16.76 -8.78 3.41
N ALA A 80 17.20 -10.03 3.52
CA ALA A 80 18.24 -10.60 2.67
C ALA A 80 17.85 -11.99 2.15
N GLY A 81 18.46 -12.40 1.04
CA GLY A 81 18.34 -13.77 0.54
C GLY A 81 16.93 -14.14 0.06
N ASP A 82 16.50 -15.33 0.45
CA ASP A 82 15.24 -15.99 0.08
C ASP A 82 13.98 -15.27 0.61
N GLU A 83 14.15 -14.35 1.56
CA GLU A 83 13.06 -13.51 2.04
C GLU A 83 12.57 -12.48 0.99
N LEU A 84 13.39 -12.20 -0.04
CA LEU A 84 13.05 -11.36 -1.20
C LEU A 84 12.20 -12.12 -2.24
N ALA A 85 11.22 -12.91 -1.79
CA ALA A 85 10.29 -13.60 -2.67
C ALA A 85 9.12 -12.69 -3.08
N ASN A 86 8.57 -12.94 -4.28
CA ASN A 86 7.30 -12.35 -4.70
C ASN A 86 6.16 -12.87 -3.82
N LYS A 87 5.37 -11.96 -3.29
CA LYS A 87 4.22 -12.20 -2.41
C LYS A 87 3.05 -11.34 -2.85
N ASP A 88 1.84 -11.80 -2.57
CA ASP A 88 0.62 -11.00 -2.66
C ASP A 88 0.10 -10.60 -1.27
N THR A 89 0.64 -11.24 -0.22
CA THR A 89 0.20 -11.08 1.16
C THR A 89 1.39 -11.06 2.11
N VAL A 90 1.37 -10.14 3.09
CA VAL A 90 2.39 -10.04 4.13
C VAL A 90 1.77 -9.70 5.47
N ILE A 91 2.24 -10.37 6.53
CA ILE A 91 1.90 -9.97 7.90
C ILE A 91 2.56 -8.63 8.23
N LEU A 92 1.74 -7.69 8.69
CA LEU A 92 2.15 -6.49 9.39
C LEU A 92 1.97 -6.73 10.90
N PRO A 93 3.07 -7.02 11.64
CA PRO A 93 2.99 -7.14 13.09
C PRO A 93 2.41 -5.88 13.74
N GLN A 94 1.83 -6.04 14.93
CA GLN A 94 1.43 -4.89 15.75
C GLN A 94 2.57 -3.88 15.92
N ARG A 95 2.24 -2.58 15.84
CA ARG A 95 3.19 -1.46 16.03
C ARG A 95 4.43 -1.52 15.13
N SER A 96 4.30 -2.01 13.89
CA SER A 96 5.42 -2.17 12.95
C SER A 96 5.22 -1.43 11.63
N THR A 97 6.31 -1.28 10.89
CA THR A 97 6.34 -0.83 9.49
C THR A 97 6.98 -1.89 8.61
N VAL A 98 6.36 -2.20 7.48
CA VAL A 98 6.90 -3.11 6.46
C VAL A 98 7.06 -2.36 5.15
N ARG A 99 8.27 -2.33 4.60
CA ARG A 99 8.55 -1.73 3.30
C ARG A 99 8.42 -2.78 2.21
N ILE A 100 7.62 -2.51 1.19
CA ILE A 100 7.46 -3.36 0.01
C ILE A 100 7.84 -2.62 -1.27
N VAL A 101 8.20 -3.37 -2.30
CA VAL A 101 8.30 -2.88 -3.68
C VAL A 101 7.38 -3.69 -4.59
N THR A 102 6.66 -3.01 -5.47
CA THR A 102 5.75 -3.63 -6.44
C THR A 102 5.87 -2.94 -7.80
N ARG A 103 5.52 -3.66 -8.85
CA ARG A 103 5.38 -3.12 -10.21
C ARG A 103 3.96 -3.41 -10.70
N PHE A 104 3.28 -2.38 -11.18
CA PHE A 104 1.94 -2.53 -11.75
C PHE A 104 2.03 -2.66 -13.26
N ASP A 105 1.81 -3.86 -13.79
CA ASP A 105 1.92 -4.17 -15.23
C ASP A 105 0.57 -4.24 -15.96
N GLU A 106 -0.54 -4.10 -15.23
CA GLU A 106 -1.89 -4.18 -15.77
C GLU A 106 -2.72 -2.97 -15.32
N PRO A 107 -3.19 -2.13 -16.27
CA PRO A 107 -4.13 -1.06 -16.00
C PRO A 107 -5.44 -1.58 -15.37
N GLY A 108 -6.04 -0.78 -14.50
CA GLY A 108 -7.31 -1.16 -13.86
C GLY A 108 -7.45 -0.66 -12.43
N MET A 109 -8.55 -1.06 -11.81
CA MET A 109 -8.84 -0.79 -10.40
C MET A 109 -8.57 -2.05 -9.57
N TRP A 110 -7.60 -1.97 -8.67
CA TRP A 110 -7.15 -3.07 -7.84
C TRP A 110 -7.39 -2.78 -6.37
N MET A 111 -7.84 -3.79 -5.62
CA MET A 111 -8.03 -3.66 -4.18
C MET A 111 -6.72 -3.91 -3.44
N TYR A 112 -6.58 -3.28 -2.28
CA TYR A 112 -5.72 -3.77 -1.23
C TYR A 112 -6.50 -3.74 0.08
N HIS A 113 -6.29 -4.72 0.94
CA HIS A 113 -7.08 -4.83 2.17
C HIS A 113 -6.40 -5.70 3.23
N CYS A 114 -6.96 -5.67 4.43
CA CYS A 114 -6.65 -6.68 5.43
C CYS A 114 -7.24 -8.03 4.98
N HIS A 115 -6.47 -9.11 5.09
CA HIS A 115 -6.93 -10.45 4.75
C HIS A 115 -7.61 -11.19 5.93
N ILE A 116 -7.91 -10.46 7.01
CA ILE A 116 -8.93 -10.86 8.00
C ILE A 116 -10.27 -10.37 7.46
N LEU A 117 -11.12 -11.30 7.02
CA LEU A 117 -12.33 -10.99 6.24
C LEU A 117 -13.26 -10.04 6.99
N GLU A 118 -13.44 -10.25 8.30
CA GLU A 118 -14.27 -9.40 9.15
C GLU A 118 -13.76 -7.96 9.22
N HIS A 119 -12.45 -7.74 9.06
CA HIS A 119 -11.88 -6.41 8.99
C HIS A 119 -12.09 -5.78 7.61
N ALA A 120 -11.88 -6.56 6.55
CA ALA A 120 -12.13 -6.11 5.18
C ALA A 120 -13.60 -5.68 4.99
N GLU A 121 -14.55 -6.51 5.44
CA GLU A 121 -15.99 -6.24 5.41
C GLU A 121 -16.37 -4.97 6.19
N ARG A 122 -15.60 -4.64 7.24
CA ARG A 122 -15.77 -3.41 8.03
C ARG A 122 -15.02 -2.20 7.46
N GLY A 123 -14.48 -2.30 6.24
CA GLY A 123 -13.89 -1.19 5.50
C GLY A 123 -12.38 -1.06 5.64
N MET A 124 -11.67 -2.08 6.13
CA MET A 124 -10.21 -2.11 6.17
C MET A 124 -9.62 -2.45 4.79
N MET A 125 -10.00 -1.64 3.81
CA MET A 125 -9.72 -1.82 2.39
C MET A 125 -9.53 -0.47 1.69
N GLY A 126 -8.84 -0.50 0.55
CA GLY A 126 -8.66 0.63 -0.34
C GLY A 126 -8.46 0.17 -1.77
N GLU A 127 -8.33 1.15 -2.65
CA GLU A 127 -8.21 0.95 -4.10
C GLU A 127 -6.92 1.59 -4.63
N ILE A 128 -6.30 0.94 -5.61
CA ILE A 128 -5.23 1.47 -6.46
C ILE A 128 -5.78 1.51 -7.88
N HIS A 129 -5.64 2.67 -8.52
CA HIS A 129 -5.96 2.86 -9.92
C HIS A 129 -4.67 2.84 -10.73
N VAL A 130 -4.50 1.85 -11.58
CA VAL A 130 -3.39 1.80 -12.53
C VAL A 130 -3.90 2.40 -13.83
N ALA A 131 -3.43 3.61 -14.14
CA ALA A 131 -3.72 4.27 -15.40
C ALA A 131 -3.00 3.54 -16.56
N PRO A 132 -3.60 3.52 -17.77
CA PRO A 132 -2.97 2.98 -18.97
C PRO A 132 -1.58 3.55 -19.26
#